data_AF-A0A4S2H1S4-F1
#
_entry.id   AF-A0A4S2H1S4-F1
#
_cell.length_a   1.000
_cell.length_b   1.000
_cell.length_c   1.000
_cell.angle_alpha   90.00
_cell.angle_beta   90.00
_cell.angle_gamma   90.00
#
_symmetry.space_group_name_H-M   'P 1'
#
loop_
_entity.id
_entity.type
_entity.pdbx_description
1 polymer ?
#
loop_
_entity_poly.entity_id
_entity_poly.type
_entity_poly.pdbx_seq_one_letter_code
_entity_poly.pdbx_strand_id
1 'polypeptide(L)'
;MKHVCTLISVADINASRKFYEDLFGLEVFQDYGRNIAFTCGLALQQDFDWLVDLPKEKVLKKSNNAEIVFEEQDFDGFLNKLKEYPDIEYLGEVIEHSWGQRVIRFYDLDGHIIEVGEDMKMVIKRFLASGMTMEEVSVKMDASIEDLTKLLNR
;
A
#
# COMPACT_ATOMS: atom_id res chain seq x y z
N MET A 1 -21.10 -11.15 9.48
CA MET A 1 -20.41 -10.80 8.22
C MET A 1 -18.92 -10.72 8.52
N LYS A 2 -18.04 -11.17 7.61
CA LYS A 2 -16.58 -11.12 7.78
C LYS A 2 -15.94 -10.56 6.51
N HIS A 3 -15.10 -9.54 6.64
CA HIS A 3 -14.26 -9.06 5.54
C HIS A 3 -13.13 -10.07 5.29
N VAL A 4 -12.85 -10.38 4.02
CA VAL A 4 -11.85 -11.38 3.63
C VAL A 4 -10.69 -10.75 2.88
N CYS A 5 -10.97 -9.99 1.82
CA CYS A 5 -9.96 -9.34 1.00
C CYS A 5 -10.53 -8.14 0.25
N THR A 6 -9.63 -7.28 -0.22
CA THR A 6 -9.90 -6.28 -1.26
C THR A 6 -9.38 -6.82 -2.58
N LEU A 7 -10.23 -6.81 -3.61
CA LEU A 7 -9.91 -7.36 -4.93
C LEU A 7 -9.80 -6.22 -5.95
N ILE A 8 -8.70 -6.19 -6.71
CA ILE A 8 -8.44 -5.22 -7.77
C ILE A 8 -8.45 -5.89 -9.15
N SER A 9 -8.93 -5.16 -10.15
CA SER A 9 -8.96 -5.61 -11.54
C SER A 9 -7.59 -5.46 -12.19
N VAL A 10 -7.05 -6.52 -12.78
CA VAL A 10 -5.76 -6.49 -13.51
C VAL A 10 -5.91 -7.00 -14.94
N ALA A 11 -5.10 -6.50 -15.86
CA ALA A 11 -5.15 -6.92 -17.26
C ALA A 11 -4.43 -8.26 -17.50
N ASP A 12 -3.31 -8.48 -16.82
CA ASP A 12 -2.52 -9.72 -16.87
C ASP A 12 -2.22 -10.18 -15.44
N ILE A 13 -2.81 -11.31 -15.06
CA ILE A 13 -2.70 -11.85 -13.71
C ILE A 13 -1.26 -12.24 -13.35
N ASN A 14 -0.47 -12.73 -14.30
CA ASN A 14 0.89 -13.19 -14.06
C ASN A 14 1.86 -12.02 -13.95
N ALA A 15 1.71 -11.01 -14.82
CA ALA A 15 2.50 -9.79 -14.73
C ALA A 15 2.24 -9.06 -13.41
N SER A 16 0.98 -8.96 -13.02
CA SER A 16 0.58 -8.30 -11.76
C SER A 16 1.04 -9.10 -10.54
N ARG A 17 0.88 -10.43 -10.55
CA ARG A 17 1.42 -11.29 -9.51
C ARG A 17 2.92 -11.07 -9.33
N LYS A 18 3.69 -11.12 -10.42
CA LYS A 18 5.14 -10.90 -10.40
C LYS A 18 5.50 -9.52 -9.87
N PHE A 19 4.76 -8.48 -10.27
CA PHE A 19 4.96 -7.13 -9.75
C PHE A 19 4.81 -7.08 -8.22
N TYR A 20 3.73 -7.64 -7.67
CA TYR A 20 3.49 -7.64 -6.23
C TYR A 20 4.41 -8.58 -5.44
N GLU A 21 4.74 -9.76 -5.96
CA GLU A 21 5.72 -10.68 -5.35
C GLU A 21 7.13 -10.05 -5.36
N ASP A 22 7.58 -9.52 -6.50
CA ASP A 22 8.96 -9.02 -6.62
C ASP A 22 9.16 -7.69 -5.91
N LEU A 23 8.27 -6.71 -6.10
CA LEU A 23 8.46 -5.35 -5.57
C LEU A 23 8.14 -5.29 -4.06
N PHE A 24 7.06 -5.94 -3.63
CA PHE A 24 6.57 -5.85 -2.24
C PHE A 24 6.83 -7.11 -1.41
N GLY A 25 7.30 -8.20 -2.02
CA GLY A 25 7.51 -9.46 -1.30
C GLY A 25 6.20 -10.13 -0.85
N LEU A 26 5.07 -9.85 -1.51
CA LEU A 26 3.79 -10.42 -1.10
C LEU A 26 3.77 -11.93 -1.32
N GLU A 27 3.28 -12.68 -0.34
CA GLU A 27 3.15 -14.14 -0.45
C GLU A 27 1.76 -14.53 -0.98
N VAL A 28 1.72 -15.41 -1.99
CA VAL A 28 0.46 -15.97 -2.49
C VAL A 28 -0.16 -16.89 -1.45
N PHE A 29 -1.40 -16.60 -1.08
CA PHE A 29 -2.22 -17.42 -0.21
C PHE A 29 -3.04 -18.45 -1.01
N GLN A 30 -3.68 -18.03 -2.10
CA GLN A 30 -4.50 -18.89 -2.96
C GLN A 30 -4.35 -18.48 -4.43
N ASP A 31 -4.32 -19.47 -5.31
CA ASP A 31 -4.22 -19.30 -6.76
C ASP A 31 -5.34 -20.08 -7.45
N TYR A 32 -6.22 -19.35 -8.14
CA TYR A 32 -7.33 -19.89 -8.92
C TYR A 32 -7.18 -19.55 -10.41
N GLY A 33 -5.95 -19.33 -10.88
CA GLY A 33 -5.64 -18.96 -12.26
C GLY A 33 -5.91 -17.49 -12.53
N ARG A 34 -7.16 -17.10 -12.82
CA ARG A 34 -7.53 -15.70 -13.10
C ARG A 34 -7.78 -14.85 -11.85
N ASN A 35 -7.74 -15.49 -10.67
CA ASN A 35 -7.89 -14.87 -9.37
C ASN A 35 -6.76 -15.34 -8.46
N ILE A 36 -6.01 -14.42 -7.88
CA ILE A 36 -4.92 -14.72 -6.96
C ILE A 36 -5.12 -13.88 -5.71
N ALA A 37 -5.05 -14.51 -4.54
CA ALA A 37 -5.12 -13.84 -3.25
C ALA A 37 -3.77 -13.91 -2.52
N PHE A 38 -3.34 -12.80 -1.94
CA PHE A 38 -2.14 -12.70 -1.11
C PHE A 38 -2.48 -12.81 0.38
N THR A 39 -1.49 -13.17 1.19
CA THR A 39 -1.64 -13.31 2.65
C THR A 39 -2.01 -12.00 3.36
N CYS A 40 -1.69 -10.84 2.76
CA CYS A 40 -1.99 -9.51 3.30
C CYS A 40 -3.44 -9.05 3.08
N GLY A 41 -4.28 -9.84 2.39
CA GLY A 41 -5.68 -9.50 2.11
C GLY A 41 -5.91 -8.70 0.82
N LEU A 42 -4.88 -8.53 -0.02
CA LEU A 42 -5.02 -8.09 -1.41
C LEU A 42 -5.32 -9.29 -2.32
N ALA A 43 -6.22 -9.12 -3.29
CA ALA A 43 -6.48 -10.08 -4.34
C ALA A 43 -6.48 -9.42 -5.72
N LEU A 44 -6.04 -10.16 -6.73
CA LEU A 44 -5.97 -9.76 -8.12
C LEU A 44 -7.03 -10.54 -8.92
N GLN A 45 -7.70 -9.86 -9.85
CA GLN A 45 -8.65 -10.49 -10.76
C GLN A 45 -8.43 -10.05 -12.20
N GLN A 46 -8.15 -11.00 -13.08
CA GLN A 46 -8.24 -10.80 -14.52
C GLN A 46 -9.65 -11.09 -15.04
N ASP A 47 -10.09 -10.40 -16.09
CA ASP A 47 -11.48 -10.45 -16.58
C ASP A 47 -12.50 -10.02 -15.49
N PHE A 48 -12.20 -8.91 -14.80
CA PHE A 48 -13.03 -8.43 -13.70
C PHE A 48 -14.45 -8.08 -14.12
N ASP A 49 -14.63 -7.51 -15.31
CA ASP A 49 -15.93 -7.20 -15.92
C ASP A 49 -16.85 -8.43 -15.98
N TRP A 50 -16.29 -9.59 -16.33
CA TRP A 50 -17.01 -10.87 -16.28
C TRP A 50 -17.34 -11.30 -14.84
N LEU A 51 -16.40 -11.15 -13.90
CA LEU A 51 -16.62 -11.56 -12.50
C LEU A 51 -17.79 -10.80 -11.88
N VAL A 52 -17.91 -9.50 -12.16
CA VAL A 52 -18.91 -8.62 -11.55
C VAL A 52 -20.12 -8.33 -12.44
N ASP A 53 -20.23 -9.00 -13.58
CA ASP A 53 -21.33 -8.83 -14.55
C ASP A 53 -21.53 -7.36 -14.99
N LEU A 54 -20.44 -6.72 -15.41
CA LEU A 54 -20.43 -5.36 -15.93
C LEU A 54 -19.94 -5.32 -17.39
N PRO A 55 -20.44 -4.39 -18.20
CA PRO A 55 -19.80 -4.07 -19.48
C PRO A 55 -18.35 -3.63 -19.27
N LYS A 56 -17.45 -4.10 -20.14
CA LYS A 56 -16.00 -3.87 -20.02
C LYS A 56 -15.62 -2.40 -19.93
N GLU A 57 -16.32 -1.53 -20.65
CA GLU A 57 -16.13 -0.08 -20.65
C GLU A 57 -16.44 0.60 -19.31
N LYS A 58 -17.15 -0.09 -18.40
CA LYS A 58 -17.40 0.41 -17.03
C LYS A 58 -16.25 0.09 -16.06
N VAL A 59 -15.31 -0.77 -16.43
CA VAL A 59 -14.09 -1.03 -15.65
C VAL A 59 -13.06 0.01 -16.06
N LEU A 60 -13.02 1.10 -15.29
CA LEU A 60 -12.16 2.25 -15.58
C LEU A 60 -10.73 2.00 -15.11
N LYS A 61 -9.75 2.40 -15.92
CA LYS A 61 -8.34 2.53 -15.50
C LYS A 61 -8.09 3.91 -14.91
N LYS A 62 -7.23 4.00 -13.89
CA LYS A 62 -6.90 5.24 -13.18
C LYS A 62 -8.14 6.03 -12.72
N SER A 63 -9.09 5.34 -12.10
CA SER A 63 -10.27 5.97 -11.50
C SER A 63 -9.91 6.92 -10.34
N ASN A 64 -8.70 6.79 -9.78
CA ASN A 64 -8.13 7.66 -8.74
C ASN A 64 -9.07 7.85 -7.53
N ASN A 65 -9.82 6.81 -7.17
CA ASN A 65 -10.84 6.84 -6.11
C ASN A 65 -10.51 5.91 -4.93
N ALA A 66 -9.40 5.17 -5.01
CA ALA A 66 -8.90 4.30 -3.96
C ALA A 66 -7.37 4.19 -4.08
N GLU A 67 -6.72 3.90 -2.96
CA GLU A 67 -5.30 3.55 -2.91
C GLU A 67 -5.08 2.28 -2.07
N ILE A 68 -4.02 1.54 -2.40
CA ILE A 68 -3.54 0.40 -1.62
C ILE A 68 -2.39 0.91 -0.78
N VAL A 69 -2.53 0.83 0.55
CA VAL A 69 -1.57 1.42 1.50
C VAL A 69 -0.68 0.33 2.08
N PHE A 70 0.63 0.53 1.99
CA PHE A 70 1.64 -0.29 2.63
C PHE A 70 2.49 0.55 3.59
N GLU A 71 2.95 -0.09 4.65
CA GLU A 71 3.99 0.46 5.54
C GLU A 71 5.28 -0.35 5.35
N GLU A 72 6.41 0.35 5.32
CA GLU A 72 7.73 -0.23 5.14
C GLU A 72 8.69 0.25 6.25
N GLN A 73 9.44 -0.68 6.82
CA GLN A 73 10.43 -0.38 7.85
C GLN A 73 11.72 0.17 7.25
N ASP A 74 12.19 -0.39 6.13
CA ASP A 74 13.33 0.11 5.37
C ASP A 74 12.85 0.96 4.18
N PHE A 75 12.22 2.09 4.48
CA PHE A 75 11.61 2.95 3.47
C PHE A 75 12.62 3.42 2.42
N ASP A 76 13.82 3.83 2.84
CA ASP A 76 14.86 4.28 1.92
C ASP A 76 15.42 3.11 1.08
N GLY A 77 15.49 1.89 1.64
CA GLY A 77 15.78 0.67 0.89
C GLY A 77 14.72 0.36 -0.17
N PHE A 78 13.44 0.48 0.18
CA PHE A 78 12.33 0.33 -0.76
C PHE A 78 12.38 1.37 -1.89
N LEU A 79 12.65 2.64 -1.57
CA LEU A 79 12.83 3.68 -2.61
C LEU A 79 13.97 3.34 -3.58
N ASN A 80 15.04 2.70 -3.10
CA ASN A 80 16.12 2.25 -3.98
C ASN A 80 15.69 1.08 -4.86
N LYS A 81 14.99 0.09 -4.30
CA LYS A 81 14.42 -1.03 -5.06
C LYS A 81 13.43 -0.55 -6.13
N LEU A 82 12.58 0.43 -5.79
CA LEU A 82 11.59 0.99 -6.71
C LEU A 82 12.22 1.62 -7.97
N LYS A 83 13.45 2.14 -7.89
CA LYS A 83 14.19 2.69 -9.04
C LYS A 83 14.54 1.62 -10.09
N GLU A 84 14.52 0.34 -9.74
CA GLU A 84 14.75 -0.77 -10.67
C GLU A 84 13.56 -1.01 -11.62
N TYR A 85 12.45 -0.29 -11.41
CA TYR A 85 11.20 -0.38 -12.18
C TYR A 85 10.94 0.94 -12.92
N PRO A 86 11.64 1.21 -14.04
CA PRO A 86 11.60 2.51 -14.71
C PRO A 86 10.26 2.85 -15.36
N ASP A 87 9.41 1.85 -15.61
CA ASP A 87 8.10 2.02 -16.24
C ASP A 87 6.98 2.38 -15.24
N ILE A 88 7.28 2.43 -13.94
CA ILE A 88 6.32 2.86 -12.91
C ILE A 88 6.02 4.35 -13.06
N GLU A 89 4.74 4.68 -13.13
CA GLU A 89 4.27 6.06 -13.15
C GLU A 89 4.02 6.57 -11.73
N TYR A 90 4.76 7.61 -11.35
CA TYR A 90 4.66 8.25 -10.05
C TYR A 90 3.57 9.33 -10.07
N LEU A 91 2.81 9.44 -8.98
CA LEU A 91 1.88 10.56 -8.78
C LEU A 91 2.60 11.83 -8.33
N GLY A 92 3.80 11.68 -7.76
CA GLY A 92 4.63 12.77 -7.29
C GLY A 92 5.94 12.27 -6.67
N GLU A 93 6.70 13.21 -6.11
CA GLU A 93 7.89 12.90 -5.33
C GLU A 93 7.51 12.33 -3.95
N VAL A 94 8.53 11.92 -3.19
CA VAL A 94 8.35 11.60 -1.76
C VAL A 94 7.85 12.85 -1.05
N ILE A 95 6.76 12.71 -0.28
CA ILE A 95 6.23 13.78 0.56
C ILE A 95 6.32 13.38 2.03
N GLU A 96 6.39 14.38 2.90
CA GLU A 96 6.23 14.19 4.34
C GLU A 96 4.86 14.74 4.74
N HIS A 97 4.02 13.90 5.34
CA HIS A 97 2.73 14.32 5.86
C HIS A 97 2.88 15.20 7.10
N SER A 98 1.82 15.93 7.46
CA SER A 98 1.82 16.82 8.63
C SER A 98 2.11 16.08 9.95
N TRP A 99 1.81 14.79 10.03
CA TRP A 99 2.14 13.90 11.16
C TRP A 99 3.57 13.31 11.08
N GLY A 100 4.37 13.70 10.09
CA GLY A 100 5.81 13.40 9.98
C GLY A 100 6.18 12.06 9.34
N GLN A 101 5.22 11.33 8.77
CA GLN A 101 5.46 10.14 7.98
C GLN A 101 5.90 10.54 6.57
N ARG A 102 7.00 9.96 6.07
CA ARG A 102 7.36 10.04 4.65
C ARG A 102 6.60 8.99 3.85
N VAL A 103 6.09 9.35 2.68
CA VAL A 103 5.37 8.45 1.78
C VAL A 103 5.72 8.72 0.32
N ILE A 104 5.53 7.72 -0.53
CA ILE A 104 5.57 7.84 -1.99
C ILE A 104 4.30 7.24 -2.59
N ARG A 105 3.79 7.86 -3.65
CA ARG A 105 2.62 7.36 -4.40
C ARG A 105 2.95 7.13 -5.86
N PHE A 106 2.53 5.98 -6.37
CA PHE A 106 2.71 5.58 -7.76
C PHE A 106 1.59 4.63 -8.18
N TYR A 107 1.50 4.33 -9.47
CA TYR A 107 0.55 3.36 -10.00
C TYR A 107 1.17 1.97 -10.11
N ASP A 108 0.36 0.94 -9.90
CA ASP A 108 0.67 -0.41 -10.37
C ASP A 108 0.53 -0.52 -11.91
N LEU A 109 0.68 -1.73 -12.44
CA LEU A 109 0.63 -2.01 -13.88
C LEU A 109 -0.74 -1.68 -14.53
N ASP A 110 -1.81 -1.57 -13.73
CA ASP A 110 -3.17 -1.35 -14.21
C ASP A 110 -3.79 -0.01 -13.78
N GLY A 111 -3.01 0.85 -13.12
CA GLY A 111 -3.41 2.20 -12.75
C GLY A 111 -4.13 2.27 -11.40
N HIS A 112 -3.90 1.31 -10.51
CA HIS A 112 -4.29 1.40 -9.11
C HIS A 112 -3.26 2.20 -8.33
N ILE A 113 -3.71 3.17 -7.52
CA ILE A 113 -2.79 3.97 -6.71
C ILE A 113 -2.25 3.07 -5.59
N ILE A 114 -0.93 3.08 -5.42
CA ILE A 114 -0.26 2.51 -4.27
C ILE A 114 0.40 3.64 -3.49
N GLU A 115 0.15 3.67 -2.18
CA GLU A 115 0.96 4.42 -1.23
C GLU A 115 1.88 3.45 -0.50
N VAL A 116 3.18 3.79 -0.44
CA VAL A 116 4.10 3.18 0.51
C VAL A 116 4.58 4.27 1.44
N GLY A 117 4.37 4.08 2.74
CA GLY A 117 4.80 4.97 3.80
C GLY A 117 5.80 4.34 4.75
N GLU A 118 6.49 5.17 5.52
CA GLU A 118 7.25 4.68 6.67
C GLU A 118 6.31 3.98 7.67
N ASP A 119 6.80 2.89 8.26
CA ASP A 119 6.17 2.21 9.38
C ASP A 119 5.85 3.21 10.52
N MET A 120 4.59 3.25 10.94
CA MET A 120 4.13 4.29 11.86
C MET A 120 4.79 4.18 13.24
N LYS A 121 5.13 2.95 13.66
CA LYS A 121 5.86 2.71 14.91
C LYS A 121 7.29 3.27 14.83
N MET A 122 7.93 3.23 13.66
CA MET A 122 9.23 3.89 13.44
C MET A 122 9.12 5.41 13.48
N VAL A 123 8.06 6.00 12.91
CA VAL A 123 7.80 7.45 12.98
C VAL A 123 7.66 7.91 14.43
N ILE A 124 6.86 7.20 15.25
CA ILE A 124 6.68 7.50 16.67
C ILE A 124 8.02 7.41 17.41
N LYS A 125 8.79 6.33 17.20
CA LYS A 125 10.10 6.15 17.83
C LYS A 125 11.09 7.26 17.46
N ARG A 126 11.06 7.75 16.22
CA ARG A 126 11.91 8.86 15.76
C ARG A 126 11.61 10.14 16.54
N PHE A 127 10.35 10.48 16.76
CA PHE A 127 9.98 11.64 17.56
C PHE A 127 10.41 11.51 19.03
N LEU A 128 10.17 10.36 19.64
CA LEU A 128 10.62 10.10 21.03
C LEU A 128 12.15 10.18 21.14
N ALA A 129 12.88 9.65 20.16
CA ALA A 129 14.34 9.74 20.12
C ALA A 129 14.87 11.17 19.93
N SER A 130 14.08 12.07 19.31
CA SER A 130 14.39 13.50 19.26
C SER A 130 14.10 14.26 20.56
N GLY A 131 13.60 13.58 21.59
CA GLY A 131 13.34 14.14 22.92
C GLY A 131 11.91 14.60 23.15
N MET A 132 10.99 14.35 22.23
CA MET A 132 9.57 14.65 22.44
C MET A 132 8.97 13.72 23.49
N THR A 133 8.04 14.21 24.30
CA THR A 133 7.22 13.37 25.18
C THR A 133 6.09 12.70 24.39
N MET A 134 5.47 11.67 24.97
CA MET A 134 4.30 11.01 24.33
C MET A 134 3.14 11.99 24.11
N GLU A 135 2.95 12.96 25.00
CA GLU A 135 1.94 14.01 24.87
C GLU A 135 2.23 14.91 23.67
N GLU A 136 3.50 15.31 23.47
CA GLU A 136 3.89 16.12 22.32
C GLU A 136 3.75 15.35 21.00
N VAL A 137 4.09 14.05 20.99
CA VAL A 137 3.89 13.18 19.82
C VAL A 137 2.40 13.03 19.50
N SER A 138 1.56 12.86 20.52
CA SER A 138 0.10 12.81 20.39
C SER A 138 -0.45 14.06 19.73
N VAL A 139 -0.01 15.25 20.15
CA VAL A 139 -0.39 16.52 19.52
C VAL A 139 0.13 16.63 18.09
N LYS A 140 1.38 16.25 17.84
CA LYS A 140 2.02 16.34 16.52
C LYS A 140 1.36 15.43 15.48
N MET A 141 0.96 14.23 15.88
CA MET A 141 0.35 13.24 14.99
C MET A 141 -1.18 13.31 14.96
N ASP A 142 -1.78 14.21 15.74
CA ASP A 142 -3.24 14.32 15.92
C ASP A 142 -3.89 12.97 16.26
N ALA A 143 -3.25 12.22 17.18
CA ALA A 143 -3.64 10.87 17.55
C ALA A 143 -3.61 10.69 19.07
N SER A 144 -4.48 9.81 19.60
CA SER A 144 -4.55 9.57 21.03
C SER A 144 -3.27 8.86 21.53
N ILE A 145 -2.82 9.16 22.75
CA ILE A 145 -1.71 8.44 23.40
C ILE A 145 -1.99 6.94 23.45
N GLU A 146 -3.25 6.54 23.63
CA GLU A 146 -3.66 5.14 23.64
C GLU A 146 -3.36 4.47 22.30
N ASP A 147 -3.73 5.09 21.18
CA ASP A 147 -3.52 4.52 19.84
C ASP A 147 -2.03 4.49 19.47
N LEU A 148 -1.28 5.54 19.82
CA LEU A 148 0.18 5.54 19.67
C LEU A 148 0.83 4.41 20.49
N THR A 149 0.35 4.16 21.70
CA THR A 149 0.83 3.07 22.56
C THR A 149 0.51 1.70 21.96
N LYS A 150 -0.67 1.53 21.35
CA LYS A 150 -1.01 0.30 20.61
C LYS A 150 -0.04 0.05 19.46
N LEU A 151 0.27 1.08 18.67
CA LEU A 151 1.24 0.97 17.57
C LEU A 151 2.65 0.60 18.07
N LEU A 152 3.10 1.19 19.17
CA LEU A 152 4.41 0.86 19.77
C LEU A 152 4.50 -0.58 20.27
N ASN A 153 3.38 -1.17 20.70
CA ASN A 153 3.33 -2.52 21.27
C ASN A 153 2.99 -3.63 20.25
N ARG A 154 2.66 -3.26 19.01
CA ARG A 154 2.37 -4.20 17.92
C ARG A 154 3.63 -4.89 17.41
#